data_AF-A0A3M6YFS3-F1
#
_entry.id   AF-A0A3M6YFS3-F1
#
_cell.length_a   1.000
_cell.length_b   1.000
_cell.length_c   1.000
_cell.angle_alpha   90.00
_cell.angle_beta   90.00
_cell.angle_gamma   90.00
#
_symmetry.space_group_name_H-M   'P 1'
#
loop_
_entity.id
_entity.type
_entity.pdbx_description
1 polymer ?
#
loop_
_entity_poly.entity_id
_entity_poly.type
_entity_poly.pdbx_seq_one_letter_code
_entity_poly.pdbx_strand_id
1 'polypeptide(L)'
;MAANPDKMIQTGIFEDLQRKIDEDTAVKDALRDIVQALEKQDRTTQSVLSRAHSTPTSDLPSLVTAAQANIDQEIKTIQQLSEVASQHPYYKFNYAWTRQMQDVCYSILLCGWLGGFGKGETGQLMKIEDVGALMKIPVNLKDRDSFHLTIEEYLLALISVIDELARLARNSVTLGDYRRPLQ
;
A
#
# COMPACT_ATOMS: atom_id res chain seq x y z
N MET A 1 51.72 -31.12 16.34
CA MET A 1 50.61 -30.36 15.72
C MET A 1 49.61 -30.04 16.82
N ALA A 2 49.81 -28.93 17.53
CA ALA A 2 48.93 -28.54 18.62
C ALA A 2 47.69 -27.87 18.02
N ALA A 3 46.52 -28.47 18.24
CA ALA A 3 45.24 -27.84 17.97
C ALA A 3 45.13 -26.58 18.86
N ASN A 4 44.91 -25.43 18.23
CA ASN A 4 44.78 -24.16 18.93
C ASN A 4 43.39 -24.12 19.61
N PRO A 5 43.28 -24.20 20.95
CA PRO A 5 41.99 -24.27 21.64
C PRO A 5 41.25 -22.92 21.70
N ASP A 6 41.95 -21.82 21.38
CA ASP A 6 41.44 -20.45 21.51
C ASP A 6 40.75 -19.91 20.25
N LYS A 7 39.85 -20.70 19.67
CA LYS A 7 38.66 -20.08 19.04
C LYS A 7 37.60 -19.85 20.14
N MET A 8 38.02 -19.21 21.23
CA MET A 8 37.08 -18.75 22.25
C MET A 8 36.14 -17.77 21.59
N ILE A 9 34.84 -18.09 21.65
CA ILE A 9 33.75 -17.20 21.32
C ILE A 9 34.07 -15.82 21.94
N GLN A 10 34.11 -14.76 21.12
CA GLN A 10 34.41 -13.41 21.62
C GLN A 10 33.49 -13.10 22.80
N THR A 11 34.08 -12.84 23.97
CA THR A 11 33.36 -12.46 25.17
C THR A 11 32.56 -11.19 24.87
N GLY A 12 31.24 -11.21 25.05
CA GLY A 12 30.33 -10.11 24.72
C GLY A 12 29.58 -10.23 23.38
N ILE A 13 29.90 -11.20 22.51
CA ILE A 13 29.19 -11.36 21.23
C ILE A 13 27.67 -11.58 21.40
N PHE A 14 27.28 -12.27 22.48
CA PHE A 14 25.86 -12.50 22.79
C PHE A 14 25.17 -11.23 23.32
N GLU A 15 25.88 -10.37 24.05
CA GLU A 15 25.35 -9.09 24.53
C GLU A 15 25.16 -8.11 23.37
N ASP A 16 26.13 -8.05 22.45
CA ASP A 16 26.00 -7.26 21.22
C ASP A 16 24.89 -7.78 20.31
N LEU A 17 24.71 -9.11 20.23
CA LEU A 17 23.58 -9.72 19.51
C LEU A 17 22.25 -9.36 20.16
N GLN A 18 22.16 -9.44 21.49
CA GLN A 18 20.96 -9.08 22.24
C GLN A 18 20.60 -7.61 21.97
N ARG A 19 21.57 -6.69 22.05
CA ARG A 19 21.34 -5.27 21.77
C ARG A 19 20.78 -5.04 20.36
N LYS A 20 21.33 -5.71 19.35
CA LYS A 20 20.80 -5.63 17.96
C LYS A 20 19.38 -6.18 17.83
N ILE A 21 19.06 -7.27 18.54
CA ILE A 21 17.71 -7.84 18.54
C ILE A 21 16.72 -6.87 19.22
N ASP A 22 17.13 -6.24 20.31
CA ASP A 22 16.31 -5.26 21.03
C ASP A 22 16.05 -4.01 20.17
N GLU A 23 17.09 -3.48 19.50
CA GLU A 23 16.97 -2.40 18.52
C GLU A 23 15.99 -2.77 17.40
N ASP A 24 16.14 -3.94 16.79
CA ASP A 24 15.24 -4.42 15.73
C ASP A 24 13.80 -4.59 16.22
N THR A 25 13.62 -5.01 17.46
CA THR A 25 12.30 -5.18 18.08
C THR A 25 11.63 -3.82 18.30
N ALA A 26 12.39 -2.83 18.80
CA ALA A 26 11.89 -1.47 18.98
C ALA A 26 11.43 -0.85 17.65
N VAL A 27 12.16 -1.06 16.56
CA VAL A 27 11.75 -0.61 15.22
C VAL A 27 10.45 -1.28 14.78
N LYS A 28 10.32 -2.59 14.97
CA LYS A 28 9.09 -3.32 14.61
C LYS A 28 7.88 -2.84 15.41
N ASP A 29 8.05 -2.60 16.71
CA ASP A 29 6.97 -2.09 17.55
C ASP A 29 6.53 -0.69 17.14
N ALA A 30 7.47 0.21 16.81
CA ALA A 30 7.15 1.55 16.31
C ALA A 30 6.38 1.52 14.98
N LEU A 31 6.75 0.62 14.07
CA LEU A 31 6.06 0.46 12.78
C LEU A 31 4.68 -0.18 12.94
N ARG A 32 4.51 -1.12 13.88
CA ARG A 32 3.29 -1.91 14.05
C ARG A 32 2.06 -1.03 14.24
N ASP A 33 2.14 -0.02 15.09
CA ASP A 33 0.98 0.81 15.42
C ASP A 33 0.52 1.63 14.21
N ILE A 34 1.46 2.13 13.41
CA ILE A 34 1.17 2.87 12.18
C ILE A 34 0.54 1.94 11.14
N VAL A 35 1.11 0.74 10.95
CA VAL A 35 0.59 -0.27 10.01
C VAL A 35 -0.81 -0.74 10.40
N GLN A 36 -1.09 -0.94 11.69
CA GLN A 36 -2.43 -1.31 12.15
C GLN A 36 -3.46 -0.22 11.91
N ALA A 37 -3.07 1.05 12.08
CA ALA A 37 -3.92 2.18 11.74
C ALA A 37 -4.23 2.20 10.22
N LEU A 38 -3.21 1.98 9.40
CA LEU A 38 -3.36 1.90 7.95
C LEU A 38 -4.27 0.73 7.52
N GLU A 39 -4.08 -0.46 8.09
CA GLU A 39 -4.92 -1.64 7.80
C GLU A 39 -6.41 -1.38 8.11
N LYS A 40 -6.70 -0.66 9.19
CA LYS A 40 -8.09 -0.28 9.51
C LYS A 40 -8.66 0.71 8.50
N GLN A 41 -7.84 1.65 8.03
CA GLN A 41 -8.23 2.60 6.99
C GLN A 41 -8.49 1.86 5.67
N ASP A 42 -7.59 0.94 5.27
CA ASP A 42 -7.73 0.10 4.08
C ASP A 42 -9.08 -0.62 4.06
N ARG A 43 -9.42 -1.33 5.14
CA ARG A 43 -10.70 -2.04 5.27
C ARG A 43 -11.90 -1.11 5.09
N THR A 44 -11.80 0.12 5.60
CA THR A 44 -12.86 1.12 5.49
C THR A 44 -13.00 1.62 4.05
N THR A 45 -11.89 1.94 3.39
CA THR A 45 -11.84 2.39 2.00
C THR A 45 -12.33 1.32 1.05
N GLN A 46 -11.87 0.08 1.21
CA GLN A 46 -12.32 -1.06 0.42
C GLN A 46 -13.81 -1.32 0.62
N SER A 47 -14.35 -1.17 1.84
CA SER A 47 -15.79 -1.27 2.09
C SER A 47 -16.57 -0.21 1.29
N VAL A 48 -16.10 1.04 1.27
CA VAL A 48 -16.71 2.11 0.48
C VAL A 48 -16.66 1.81 -1.02
N LEU A 49 -15.49 1.42 -1.54
CA LEU A 49 -15.28 1.10 -2.96
C LEU A 49 -16.11 -0.12 -3.40
N SER A 50 -16.30 -1.12 -2.55
CA SER A 50 -17.10 -2.31 -2.86
C SER A 50 -18.56 -1.98 -3.17
N ARG A 51 -19.08 -0.85 -2.68
CA ARG A 51 -20.45 -0.40 -3.01
C ARG A 51 -20.59 0.01 -4.47
N ALA A 52 -19.50 0.21 -5.21
CA ALA A 52 -19.54 0.50 -6.65
C ALA A 52 -20.28 -0.61 -7.43
N HIS A 53 -20.27 -1.84 -6.92
CA HIS A 53 -21.00 -2.99 -7.49
C HIS A 53 -22.52 -2.89 -7.38
N SER A 54 -23.05 -2.05 -6.49
CA SER A 54 -24.49 -1.86 -6.27
C SER A 54 -24.94 -0.42 -6.46
N THR A 55 -24.05 0.46 -6.94
CA THR A 55 -24.30 1.89 -7.10
C THR A 55 -24.56 2.22 -8.57
N PRO A 56 -25.71 2.85 -8.91
CA PRO A 56 -25.96 3.35 -10.26
C PRO A 56 -24.91 4.37 -10.70
N THR A 57 -24.68 4.46 -12.01
CA THR A 57 -23.64 5.35 -12.57
C THR A 57 -23.85 6.83 -12.23
N SER A 58 -25.10 7.27 -12.00
CA SER A 58 -25.42 8.63 -11.54
C SER A 58 -24.83 8.97 -10.16
N ASP A 59 -24.74 7.98 -9.29
CA ASP A 59 -24.38 8.16 -7.88
C ASP A 59 -22.90 7.84 -7.63
N LEU A 60 -22.22 7.29 -8.63
CA LEU A 60 -20.80 6.95 -8.58
C LEU A 60 -19.89 8.13 -8.19
N PRO A 61 -20.09 9.39 -8.65
CA PRO A 61 -19.26 10.52 -8.23
C PRO A 61 -19.27 10.76 -6.71
N SER A 62 -20.41 10.52 -6.05
CA SER A 62 -20.52 10.66 -4.59
C SER A 62 -19.75 9.58 -3.84
N LEU A 63 -19.78 8.34 -4.35
CA LEU A 63 -19.01 7.21 -3.82
C LEU A 63 -17.52 7.45 -3.99
N VAL A 64 -17.10 7.91 -5.18
CA VAL A 64 -15.70 8.24 -5.47
C VAL A 64 -15.21 9.34 -4.54
N THR A 65 -16.00 10.40 -4.32
CA THR A 65 -15.65 11.47 -3.38
C THR A 65 -15.45 10.93 -1.95
N ALA A 66 -16.33 10.03 -1.50
CA ALA A 66 -16.19 9.41 -0.18
C ALA A 66 -14.95 8.50 -0.09
N ALA A 67 -14.63 7.75 -1.14
CA ALA A 67 -13.41 6.94 -1.19
C ALA A 67 -12.15 7.81 -1.17
N GLN A 68 -12.11 8.90 -1.94
CA GLN A 68 -11.01 9.85 -1.94
C GLN A 68 -10.77 10.45 -0.55
N ALA A 69 -11.84 10.81 0.18
CA ALA A 69 -11.70 11.33 1.54
C ALA A 69 -11.08 10.32 2.52
N ASN A 70 -11.34 9.01 2.34
CA ASN A 70 -10.68 7.97 3.14
C ASN A 70 -9.22 7.76 2.72
N ILE A 71 -8.96 7.74 1.40
CA ILE A 71 -7.61 7.65 0.84
C ILE A 71 -6.75 8.83 1.31
N ASP A 72 -7.30 10.04 1.43
CA ASP A 72 -6.59 11.19 1.98
C ASP A 72 -6.13 10.96 3.43
N GLN A 73 -6.82 10.13 4.21
CA GLN A 73 -6.38 9.73 5.55
C GLN A 73 -5.31 8.64 5.51
N GLU A 74 -5.44 7.67 4.60
CA GLU A 74 -4.40 6.65 4.34
C GLU A 74 -3.08 7.32 3.95
N ILE A 75 -3.12 8.33 3.06
CA ILE A 75 -1.95 9.09 2.64
C ILE A 75 -1.26 9.76 3.84
N LYS A 76 -2.02 10.34 4.78
CA LYS A 76 -1.42 10.93 6.00
C LYS A 76 -0.70 9.88 6.84
N THR A 77 -1.32 8.71 7.02
CA THR A 77 -0.69 7.59 7.74
C THR A 77 0.55 7.06 7.01
N ILE A 78 0.52 7.01 5.67
CA ILE A 78 1.68 6.65 4.84
C ILE A 78 2.81 7.67 5.01
N GLN A 79 2.51 8.97 5.12
CA GLN A 79 3.55 9.97 5.37
C GLN A 79 4.23 9.75 6.73
N GLN A 80 3.45 9.44 7.78
CA GLN A 80 4.00 9.07 9.09
C GLN A 80 4.84 7.80 9.01
N LEU A 81 4.36 6.78 8.29
CA LEU A 81 5.12 5.56 8.05
C LEU A 81 6.43 5.85 7.32
N SER A 82 6.40 6.71 6.30
CA SER A 82 7.58 7.10 5.52
C SER A 82 8.64 7.79 6.37
N GLU A 83 8.23 8.68 7.27
CA GLU A 83 9.12 9.39 8.21
C GLU A 83 9.86 8.44 9.16
N VAL A 84 9.17 7.42 9.68
CA VAL A 84 9.75 6.42 10.59
C VAL A 84 10.56 5.39 9.82
N ALA A 85 9.98 4.79 8.77
CA ALA A 85 10.61 3.71 8.01
C ALA A 85 11.88 4.17 7.27
N SER A 86 11.96 5.43 6.82
CA SER A 86 13.16 5.95 6.15
C SER A 86 14.39 6.10 7.05
N GLN A 87 14.23 5.94 8.37
CA GLN A 87 15.34 5.95 9.34
C GLN A 87 16.00 4.56 9.48
N HIS A 88 15.43 3.54 8.82
CA HIS A 88 15.84 2.15 8.94
C HIS A 88 16.03 1.51 7.55
N PRO A 89 16.80 0.41 7.43
CA PRO A 89 17.01 -0.24 6.14
C PRO A 89 15.70 -0.75 5.55
N TYR A 90 15.36 -0.33 4.32
CA TYR A 90 14.03 -0.55 3.74
C TYR A 90 13.71 -2.05 3.64
N TYR A 91 14.55 -2.80 2.93
CA TYR A 91 14.32 -4.22 2.67
C TYR A 91 14.46 -5.12 3.90
N LYS A 92 14.96 -4.58 5.02
CA LYS A 92 14.96 -5.30 6.29
C LYS A 92 13.57 -5.32 6.93
N PHE A 93 12.79 -4.25 6.76
CA PHE A 93 11.52 -4.05 7.45
C PHE A 93 10.30 -3.94 6.53
N ASN A 94 10.46 -3.90 5.20
CA ASN A 94 9.35 -3.71 4.27
C ASN A 94 8.21 -4.73 4.39
N TYR A 95 8.53 -5.96 4.80
CA TYR A 95 7.55 -7.00 5.10
C TYR A 95 6.47 -6.54 6.10
N ALA A 96 6.76 -5.53 6.93
CA ALA A 96 5.83 -4.99 7.91
C ALA A 96 4.68 -4.20 7.27
N TRP A 97 4.89 -3.56 6.12
CA TRP A 97 3.89 -2.67 5.50
C TRP A 97 3.54 -2.99 4.05
N THR A 98 4.30 -3.88 3.38
CA THR A 98 4.11 -4.19 1.96
C THR A 98 2.67 -4.61 1.63
N ARG A 99 1.99 -5.32 2.53
CA ARG A 99 0.59 -5.72 2.30
C ARG A 99 -0.34 -4.50 2.26
N GLN A 100 -0.23 -3.63 3.26
CA GLN A 100 -1.05 -2.42 3.38
C GLN A 100 -0.74 -1.44 2.23
N MET A 101 0.52 -1.29 1.84
CA MET A 101 0.87 -0.48 0.66
C MET A 101 0.25 -1.00 -0.64
N GLN A 102 0.15 -2.33 -0.82
CA GLN A 102 -0.59 -2.92 -1.94
C GLN A 102 -2.09 -2.62 -1.86
N ASP A 103 -2.69 -2.73 -0.67
CA ASP A 103 -4.12 -2.49 -0.45
C ASP A 103 -4.50 -1.00 -0.68
N VAL A 104 -3.66 -0.05 -0.27
CA VAL A 104 -3.83 1.39 -0.58
C VAL A 104 -3.62 1.65 -2.08
N CYS A 105 -2.57 1.08 -2.67
CA CYS A 105 -2.29 1.21 -4.10
C CYS A 105 -3.48 0.71 -4.94
N TYR A 106 -4.05 -0.43 -4.57
CA TYR A 106 -5.28 -0.97 -5.15
C TYR A 106 -6.44 0.02 -5.02
N SER A 107 -6.66 0.57 -3.83
CA SER A 107 -7.76 1.51 -3.57
C SER A 107 -7.62 2.79 -4.40
N ILE A 108 -6.41 3.33 -4.52
CA ILE A 108 -6.08 4.48 -5.37
C ILE A 108 -6.36 4.13 -6.83
N LEU A 109 -5.82 3.01 -7.34
CA LEU A 109 -5.99 2.59 -8.73
C LEU A 109 -7.47 2.39 -9.10
N LEU A 110 -8.22 1.69 -8.27
CA LEU A 110 -9.66 1.47 -8.48
C LEU A 110 -10.44 2.79 -8.41
N CYS A 111 -10.16 3.64 -7.41
CA CYS A 111 -10.81 4.94 -7.30
C CYS A 111 -10.52 5.84 -8.51
N GLY A 112 -9.28 5.85 -9.01
CA GLY A 112 -8.89 6.54 -10.24
C GLY A 112 -9.59 5.99 -11.48
N TRP A 113 -9.69 4.66 -11.61
CA TRP A 113 -10.44 4.02 -12.70
C TRP A 113 -11.92 4.40 -12.70
N LEU A 114 -12.50 4.61 -11.51
CA LEU A 114 -13.89 5.05 -11.32
C LEU A 114 -14.10 6.56 -11.56
N GLY A 115 -13.07 7.30 -11.98
CA GLY A 115 -13.16 8.73 -12.31
C GLY A 115 -12.66 9.66 -11.19
N GLY A 116 -12.02 9.11 -10.14
CA GLY A 116 -11.42 9.87 -9.05
C GLY A 116 -10.19 10.68 -9.46
N PHE A 117 -9.67 11.47 -8.50
CA PHE A 117 -8.42 12.23 -8.62
C PHE A 117 -8.34 13.18 -9.83
N GLY A 118 -9.49 13.76 -10.23
CA GLY A 118 -9.56 14.76 -11.30
C GLY A 118 -9.45 14.19 -12.72
N LYS A 119 -9.53 12.85 -12.88
CA LYS A 119 -9.52 12.21 -14.20
C LYS A 119 -10.80 12.45 -14.99
N GLY A 120 -11.94 12.68 -14.32
CA GLY A 120 -13.22 13.08 -14.94
C GLY A 120 -13.90 12.01 -15.80
N GLU A 121 -13.13 11.06 -16.33
CA GLU A 121 -13.57 9.93 -17.14
C GLU A 121 -13.17 8.61 -16.49
N THR A 122 -14.03 7.60 -16.61
CA THR A 122 -13.73 6.23 -16.16
C THR A 122 -12.82 5.51 -17.15
N GLY A 123 -12.14 4.45 -16.71
CA GLY A 123 -11.37 3.58 -17.61
C GLY A 123 -9.90 3.96 -17.83
N GLN A 124 -9.40 4.97 -17.12
CA GLN A 124 -8.00 5.37 -17.24
C GLN A 124 -7.14 4.76 -16.13
N LEU A 125 -6.18 3.93 -16.53
CA LEU A 125 -5.15 3.45 -15.62
C LEU A 125 -4.21 4.60 -15.20
N MET A 126 -3.90 4.68 -13.91
CA MET A 126 -2.88 5.59 -13.37
C MET A 126 -1.52 4.95 -13.44
N LYS A 127 -0.48 5.73 -13.74
CA LYS A 127 0.89 5.23 -13.71
C LYS A 127 1.39 5.16 -12.26
N ILE A 128 2.43 4.38 -12.02
CA ILE A 128 3.06 4.28 -10.70
C ILE A 128 3.52 5.66 -10.20
N GLU A 129 3.99 6.53 -11.10
CA GLU A 129 4.41 7.90 -10.75
C GLU A 129 3.24 8.75 -10.26
N ASP A 130 2.05 8.59 -10.85
CA ASP A 130 0.84 9.31 -10.43
C ASP A 130 0.40 8.83 -9.03
N VAL A 131 0.47 7.52 -8.78
CA VAL A 131 0.15 6.92 -7.48
C VAL A 131 1.13 7.37 -6.41
N GLY A 132 2.45 7.36 -6.69
CA GLY A 132 3.46 7.85 -5.78
C GLY A 132 3.32 9.35 -5.48
N ALA A 133 2.97 10.16 -6.49
CA ALA A 133 2.69 11.58 -6.31
C ALA A 133 1.48 11.83 -5.41
N LEU A 134 0.41 11.04 -5.55
CA LEU A 134 -0.76 11.09 -4.64
C LEU A 134 -0.38 10.70 -3.22
N MET A 135 0.35 9.60 -3.05
CA MET A 135 0.87 9.14 -1.76
C MET A 135 1.93 10.07 -1.15
N LYS A 136 2.47 11.00 -1.94
CA LYS A 136 3.56 11.92 -1.57
C LYS A 136 4.83 11.17 -1.14
N ILE A 137 5.13 10.06 -1.80
CA ILE A 137 6.34 9.26 -1.59
C ILE A 137 7.06 8.99 -2.92
N PRO A 138 8.38 8.76 -2.89
CA PRO A 138 9.12 8.34 -4.08
C PRO A 138 8.63 6.99 -4.62
N VAL A 139 8.93 6.73 -5.89
CA VAL A 139 8.63 5.45 -6.56
C VAL A 139 9.93 4.78 -6.98
N ASN A 140 10.02 3.47 -6.72
CA ASN A 140 11.09 2.59 -7.16
C ASN A 140 12.51 3.21 -7.07
N LEU A 141 12.91 3.63 -5.87
CA LEU A 141 14.23 4.21 -5.64
C LEU A 141 15.32 3.17 -5.91
N LYS A 142 16.37 3.59 -6.61
CA LYS A 142 17.53 2.75 -6.95
C LYS A 142 18.85 3.30 -6.42
N ASP A 143 18.86 4.58 -6.09
CA ASP A 143 20.01 5.37 -5.69
C ASP A 143 20.22 5.44 -4.18
N ARG A 144 19.15 5.22 -3.39
CA ARG A 144 19.18 5.30 -1.93
C ARG A 144 18.19 4.35 -1.27
N ASP A 145 18.53 3.93 -0.06
CA ASP A 145 17.70 3.07 0.79
C ASP A 145 16.76 3.95 1.64
N SER A 146 15.52 4.11 1.19
CA SER A 146 14.51 4.97 1.83
C SER A 146 13.10 4.47 1.46
N PHE A 147 12.09 4.88 2.20
CA PHE A 147 10.71 4.48 1.95
C PHE A 147 10.24 4.94 0.56
N HIS A 148 9.69 4.01 -0.21
CA HIS A 148 9.18 4.25 -1.56
C HIS A 148 8.13 3.21 -1.93
N LEU A 149 7.30 3.52 -2.93
CA LEU A 149 6.42 2.53 -3.56
C LEU A 149 7.23 1.68 -4.54
N THR A 150 7.25 0.36 -4.35
CA THR A 150 7.96 -0.56 -5.25
C THR A 150 7.15 -0.88 -6.50
N ILE A 151 7.83 -1.36 -7.55
CA ILE A 151 7.15 -1.84 -8.75
C ILE A 151 6.31 -3.08 -8.42
N GLU A 152 6.82 -3.96 -7.57
CA GLU A 152 6.17 -5.19 -7.14
C GLU A 152 4.83 -4.90 -6.45
N GLU A 153 4.80 -3.94 -5.51
CA GLU A 153 3.57 -3.53 -4.82
C GLU A 153 2.54 -2.96 -5.81
N TYR A 154 2.98 -2.13 -6.77
CA TYR A 154 2.11 -1.59 -7.81
C TYR A 154 1.55 -2.67 -8.75
N LEU A 155 2.39 -3.60 -9.22
CA LEU A 155 1.97 -4.67 -10.12
C LEU A 155 1.04 -5.68 -9.43
N LEU A 156 1.28 -5.99 -8.15
CA LEU A 156 0.40 -6.86 -7.37
C LEU A 156 -0.97 -6.21 -7.13
N ALA A 157 -1.00 -4.91 -6.81
CA ALA A 157 -2.24 -4.15 -6.68
C ALA A 157 -3.05 -4.14 -7.99
N LEU A 158 -2.38 -4.00 -9.14
CA LEU A 158 -3.00 -4.06 -10.46
C LEU A 158 -3.74 -5.38 -10.73
N ILE A 159 -3.18 -6.51 -10.28
CA ILE A 159 -3.86 -7.81 -10.42
C ILE A 159 -5.19 -7.78 -9.65
N SER A 160 -5.19 -7.27 -8.42
CA SER A 160 -6.42 -7.12 -7.63
C SER A 160 -7.42 -6.17 -8.27
N VAL A 161 -6.96 -5.11 -8.95
CA VAL A 161 -7.84 -4.21 -9.72
C VAL A 161 -8.52 -4.97 -10.86
N ILE A 162 -7.78 -5.79 -11.62
CA ILE A 162 -8.34 -6.57 -12.73
C ILE A 162 -9.47 -7.50 -12.25
N ASP A 163 -9.25 -8.21 -11.14
CA ASP A 163 -10.26 -9.09 -10.55
C ASP A 163 -11.51 -8.31 -10.14
N GLU A 164 -11.34 -7.14 -9.54
CA GLU A 164 -12.46 -6.29 -9.12
C GLU A 164 -13.21 -5.68 -10.32
N LEU A 165 -12.51 -5.31 -11.38
CA LEU A 165 -13.13 -4.81 -12.62
C LEU A 165 -13.94 -5.90 -13.32
N ALA A 166 -13.46 -7.15 -13.33
CA ALA A 166 -14.21 -8.28 -13.88
C ALA A 166 -15.51 -8.51 -13.10
N ARG A 167 -15.47 -8.34 -11.77
CA ARG A 167 -16.68 -8.38 -10.92
C ARG A 167 -17.61 -7.19 -11.20
N LEU A 168 -17.04 -5.99 -11.34
CA LEU A 168 -17.79 -4.76 -11.59
C LEU A 168 -18.53 -4.80 -12.93
N ALA A 169 -17.87 -5.29 -13.99
CA ALA A 169 -18.48 -5.46 -15.30
C ALA A 169 -19.70 -6.38 -15.27
N ARG A 170 -19.64 -7.48 -14.51
CA ARG A 170 -20.80 -8.38 -14.36
C ARG A 170 -21.94 -7.69 -13.62
N ASN A 171 -21.63 -7.01 -12.52
CA ASN A 171 -22.63 -6.36 -11.68
C ASN A 171 -23.26 -5.15 -12.36
N SER A 172 -22.52 -4.43 -13.21
CA SER A 172 -23.03 -3.30 -13.96
C SER A 172 -24.14 -3.70 -14.93
N VAL A 173 -24.02 -4.86 -15.58
CA VAL A 173 -25.07 -5.41 -16.44
C VAL A 173 -26.35 -5.70 -15.65
N THR A 174 -26.22 -6.24 -14.43
CA THR A 174 -27.36 -6.46 -13.52
C THR A 174 -28.04 -5.14 -13.13
N LEU A 175 -27.28 -4.04 -13.04
CA LEU A 175 -27.79 -2.69 -12.78
C LEU A 175 -28.27 -1.96 -14.05
N GLY A 176 -28.25 -2.60 -15.22
CA GLY A 176 -28.69 -2.02 -16.49
C GLY A 176 -27.65 -1.16 -17.21
N ASP A 177 -26.39 -1.16 -16.75
CA ASP A 177 -25.28 -0.48 -17.43
C ASP A 177 -24.52 -1.46 -18.34
N TYR A 178 -24.91 -1.46 -19.61
CA TYR A 178 -24.30 -2.28 -20.67
C TYR A 178 -23.07 -1.64 -21.31
N ARG A 179 -22.72 -0.38 -20.97
CA ARG A 179 -21.55 0.30 -21.54
C ARG A 179 -20.29 0.00 -20.74
N ARG A 180 -20.42 -0.09 -19.42
CA ARG A 180 -19.30 -0.32 -18.50
C ARG A 180 -18.48 -1.61 -18.73
N PRO A 181 -19.05 -2.73 -19.19
CA PRO A 181 -18.24 -3.93 -19.53
C PRO A 181 -17.31 -3.75 -20.74
N LEU A 182 -17.52 -2.73 -21.57
CA LEU A 182 -16.70 -2.45 -22.75
C LEU A 182 -15.55 -1.46 -22.45
N GLN A 183 -15.53 -0.89 -21.24
CA GLN A 183 -14.47 -0.02 -20.73
C GLN A 183 -13.38 -0.86 -20.08
#